data_AF-A0A7Y0S8Q1-F1
#
_entry.id   AF-A0A7Y0S8Q1-F1
#
_cell.length_a   1.000
_cell.length_b   1.000
_cell.length_c   1.000
_cell.angle_alpha   90.00
_cell.angle_beta   90.00
_cell.angle_gamma   90.00
#
_symmetry.space_group_name_H-M   'P 1'
#
loop_
_entity.id
_entity.type
_entity.pdbx_description
1 polymer ?
#
loop_
_entity_poly.entity_id
_entity_poly.type
_entity_poly.pdbx_seq_one_letter_code
_entity_poly.pdbx_strand_id
1 'polypeptide(L)'
;AFSLHELRKNRVAYEKAQKRHRHLEKVNDTLRAQNYEFAELAHRDALTGAMNRYAVQHWLEQQSRQVRWGHNTFSILYLDLDKFKKVNDKFGHQMGDDILREFVMVVATSIYSDDRLV
;
A
#
# COMPACT_ATOMS: atom_id res chain seq x y z
N ALA A 1 59.07 -4.89 12.22
CA ALA A 1 58.42 -5.89 11.33
C ALA A 1 56.93 -6.14 11.63
N PHE A 2 56.44 -5.90 12.86
CA PHE A 2 55.04 -6.20 13.26
C PHE A 2 53.95 -5.31 12.63
N SER A 3 54.28 -4.08 12.21
CA SER A 3 53.28 -3.07 11.79
C SER A 3 52.64 -3.34 10.41
N LEU A 4 53.40 -3.82 9.41
CA LEU A 4 52.87 -4.05 8.06
C LEU A 4 51.91 -5.24 7.99
N HIS A 5 52.15 -6.29 8.78
CA HIS A 5 51.27 -7.46 8.84
C HIS A 5 49.92 -7.12 9.48
N GLU A 6 49.93 -6.35 10.57
CA GLU A 6 48.71 -5.88 11.24
C GLU A 6 47.93 -4.88 10.37
N LEU A 7 48.61 -3.97 9.67
CA LEU A 7 47.98 -3.08 8.70
C LEU A 7 47.30 -3.85 7.55
N ARG A 8 47.94 -4.91 7.04
CA ARG A 8 47.36 -5.77 6.00
C ARG A 8 46.12 -6.51 6.50
N LYS A 9 46.15 -7.06 7.72
CA LYS A 9 44.97 -7.71 8.34
C LYS A 9 43.82 -6.72 8.54
N ASN A 10 44.10 -5.53 9.08
CA ASN A 10 43.09 -4.49 9.31
C ASN A 10 42.46 -4.01 8.00
N ARG A 11 43.26 -3.85 6.94
CA ARG A 11 42.75 -3.50 5.61
C ARG A 11 41.79 -4.56 5.06
N VAL A 12 42.16 -5.85 5.14
CA VAL A 12 41.28 -6.94 4.69
C VAL A 12 40.00 -7.01 5.53
N ALA A 13 40.10 -6.80 6.84
CA ALA A 13 38.94 -6.74 7.73
C ALA A 13 38.01 -5.57 7.39
N TYR A 14 38.58 -4.39 7.11
CA TYR A 14 37.86 -3.19 6.69
C TYR A 14 37.15 -3.40 5.34
N GLU A 15 37.83 -3.94 4.34
CA GLU A 15 37.25 -4.26 3.04
C GLU A 15 36.09 -5.28 3.18
N LYS A 16 36.24 -6.29 4.05
CA LYS A 16 35.18 -7.26 4.37
C LYS A 16 34.01 -6.61 5.12
N ALA A 17 34.25 -5.67 6.01
CA ALA A 17 33.21 -4.91 6.70
C ALA A 17 32.44 -4.00 5.72
N GLN A 18 33.15 -3.30 4.83
CA GLN A 18 32.54 -2.43 3.82
C GLN A 18 31.71 -3.20 2.79
N LYS A 19 32.16 -4.40 2.37
CA LYS A 19 31.35 -5.30 1.52
C LYS A 19 30.07 -5.75 2.24
N ARG A 20 30.17 -6.10 3.52
CA ARG A 20 29.00 -6.47 4.34
C ARG A 20 28.04 -5.30 4.51
N HIS A 21 28.55 -4.09 4.76
CA HIS A 21 27.72 -2.89 4.88
C HIS A 21 26.92 -2.63 3.61
N ARG A 22 27.59 -2.62 2.44
CA ARG A 22 26.91 -2.49 1.13
C ARG A 22 25.88 -3.60 0.88
N HIS A 23 26.18 -4.82 1.30
CA HIS A 23 25.23 -5.92 1.18
C HIS A 23 24.00 -5.71 2.08
N LEU A 24 24.20 -5.28 3.33
CA LEU A 24 23.13 -4.97 4.26
C LEU A 24 22.25 -3.81 3.76
N GLU A 25 22.85 -2.76 3.20
CA GLU A 25 22.10 -1.66 2.56
C GLU A 25 21.21 -2.20 1.43
N LYS A 26 21.79 -2.98 0.51
CA LYS A 26 21.03 -3.58 -0.59
C LYS A 26 19.89 -4.50 -0.12
N VAL A 27 20.12 -5.28 0.93
CA VAL A 27 19.09 -6.13 1.54
C VAL A 27 18.01 -5.27 2.21
N ASN A 28 18.38 -4.19 2.90
CA ASN A 28 17.41 -3.28 3.53
C ASN A 28 16.52 -2.61 2.48
N ASP A 29 17.11 -2.13 1.38
CA ASP A 29 16.36 -1.52 0.28
C ASP A 29 15.39 -2.52 -0.37
N THR A 30 15.84 -3.76 -0.58
CA THR A 30 14.97 -4.84 -1.07
C THR A 30 13.82 -5.11 -0.11
N LEU A 31 14.10 -5.23 1.18
CA LEU A 31 13.08 -5.47 2.21
C LEU A 31 12.07 -4.31 2.28
N ARG A 32 12.52 -3.06 2.12
CA ARG A 32 11.64 -1.89 2.08
C ARG A 32 10.71 -1.93 0.87
N ALA A 33 11.23 -2.24 -0.31
CA ALA A 33 10.42 -2.38 -1.52
C ALA A 33 9.37 -3.49 -1.37
N GLN A 34 9.77 -4.65 -0.85
CA GLN A 34 8.84 -5.77 -0.58
C GLN A 34 7.79 -5.42 0.48
N ASN A 35 8.18 -4.76 1.57
CA ASN A 35 7.23 -4.30 2.58
C ASN A 35 6.23 -3.29 2.00
N TYR A 36 6.66 -2.41 1.10
CA TYR A 36 5.78 -1.48 0.42
C TYR A 36 4.77 -2.21 -0.47
N GLU A 37 5.22 -3.17 -1.29
CA GLU A 37 4.32 -4.00 -2.10
C GLU A 37 3.34 -4.80 -1.25
N PHE A 38 3.80 -5.42 -0.16
CA PHE A 38 2.94 -6.14 0.76
C PHE A 38 1.93 -5.24 1.46
N ALA A 39 2.33 -4.01 1.82
CA ALA A 39 1.41 -3.03 2.37
C ALA A 39 0.34 -2.65 1.34
N GLU A 40 0.72 -2.35 0.09
CA GLU A 40 -0.23 -2.06 -0.98
C GLU A 40 -1.23 -3.21 -1.22
N LEU A 41 -0.75 -4.46 -1.24
CA LEU A 41 -1.62 -5.64 -1.35
C LEU A 41 -2.53 -5.79 -0.13
N ALA A 42 -2.01 -5.54 1.08
CA ALA A 42 -2.78 -5.59 2.32
C ALA A 42 -3.77 -4.42 2.46
N HIS A 43 -3.67 -3.40 1.61
CA HIS A 43 -4.55 -2.22 1.60
C HIS A 43 -5.63 -2.25 0.53
N ARG A 44 -5.66 -3.27 -0.33
CA ARG A 44 -6.66 -3.40 -1.39
C ARG A 44 -7.68 -4.50 -1.11
N ASP A 45 -8.88 -4.31 -1.64
CA ASP A 45 -9.90 -5.34 -1.73
C ASP A 45 -9.55 -6.29 -2.87
N ALA A 46 -9.54 -7.60 -2.59
CA ALA A 46 -9.08 -8.61 -3.56
C ALA A 46 -10.03 -8.78 -4.75
N LEU A 47 -11.32 -8.46 -4.58
CA LEU A 47 -12.32 -8.62 -5.63
C LEU A 47 -12.30 -7.44 -6.60
N THR A 48 -12.24 -6.22 -6.07
CA THR A 48 -12.45 -4.98 -6.82
C THR A 48 -11.18 -4.16 -7.04
N GLY A 49 -10.12 -4.38 -6.26
CA GLY A 49 -8.89 -3.60 -6.31
C GLY A 49 -8.98 -2.20 -5.69
N ALA A 50 -10.16 -1.78 -5.22
CA ALA A 50 -10.36 -0.58 -4.41
C ALA A 50 -9.60 -0.67 -3.08
N MET A 51 -9.53 0.41 -2.32
CA MET A 51 -9.01 0.31 -0.96
C MET A 51 -9.90 -0.64 -0.15
N ASN A 52 -9.30 -1.35 0.80
CA ASN A 52 -10.08 -2.13 1.76
C ASN A 52 -10.36 -1.32 3.01
N ARG A 53 -11.31 -1.81 3.81
CA ARG A 53 -11.76 -1.14 5.03
C ARG A 53 -10.63 -0.71 5.97
N TYR A 54 -9.56 -1.50 6.09
CA TYR A 54 -8.40 -1.16 6.92
C TYR A 54 -7.66 0.06 6.37
N ALA A 55 -7.42 0.09 5.07
CA ALA A 55 -6.80 1.22 4.39
C ALA A 55 -7.65 2.50 4.49
N VAL A 56 -8.98 2.37 4.31
CA VAL A 56 -9.93 3.49 4.47
C VAL A 56 -9.82 4.11 5.86
N GLN A 57 -9.87 3.29 6.90
CA GLN A 57 -9.81 3.76 8.27
C GLN A 57 -8.50 4.52 8.54
N HIS A 58 -7.37 3.94 8.14
CA HIS A 58 -6.06 4.57 8.32
C HIS A 58 -5.95 5.90 7.56
N TRP A 59 -6.45 5.96 6.31
CA TRP A 59 -6.46 7.19 5.52
C TRP A 59 -7.34 8.28 6.16
N LEU A 60 -8.55 7.93 6.61
CA LEU A 60 -9.46 8.87 7.29
C LEU A 60 -8.85 9.41 8.60
N GLU A 61 -8.14 8.59 9.36
CA GLU A 61 -7.43 9.03 10.57
C GLU A 61 -6.33 10.05 10.25
N GLN A 62 -5.59 9.86 9.16
CA GLN A 62 -4.60 10.82 8.68
C GLN A 62 -5.24 12.12 8.21
N GLN A 63 -6.28 12.07 7.37
CA GLN A 63 -6.97 13.27 6.89
C GLN A 63 -7.59 14.05 8.04
N SER A 64 -8.22 13.36 8.99
CA SER A 64 -8.81 13.98 10.18
C SER A 64 -7.76 14.73 11.03
N ARG A 65 -6.51 14.26 11.11
CA ARG A 65 -5.42 14.99 11.76
C ARG A 65 -5.08 16.29 11.02
N GLN A 66 -5.01 16.25 9.70
CA GLN A 66 -4.70 17.44 8.90
C GLN A 66 -5.79 18.50 8.96
N VAL A 67 -7.06 18.08 8.92
CA VAL A 67 -8.21 18.99 9.11
C VAL A 67 -8.14 19.66 10.49
N ARG A 68 -7.86 18.90 11.56
CA ARG A 68 -7.77 19.45 12.92
C ARG A 68 -6.69 20.52 13.10
N TRP A 69 -5.62 20.46 12.31
CA TRP A 69 -4.55 21.46 12.33
C TRP A 69 -4.80 22.64 11.37
N GLY A 70 -6.00 22.71 10.78
CA GLY A 70 -6.46 23.85 9.97
C GLY A 70 -5.92 23.86 8.54
N HIS A 71 -5.34 22.74 8.08
CA HIS A 71 -4.66 22.69 6.79
C HIS A 71 -5.55 22.27 5.61
N ASN A 72 -6.73 21.70 5.85
CA ASN A 72 -7.62 21.26 4.76
C ASN A 72 -9.06 20.97 5.20
N THR A 73 -9.98 20.84 4.24
CA THR A 73 -11.30 20.21 4.41
C THR A 73 -11.47 19.08 3.38
N PHE A 74 -12.31 18.09 3.68
CA PHE A 74 -12.66 17.04 2.71
C PHE A 74 -14.12 16.64 2.88
N SER A 75 -14.67 16.02 1.84
CA SER A 75 -16.02 15.45 1.84
C SER A 75 -15.93 13.93 1.67
N ILE A 76 -16.94 13.22 2.17
CA ILE A 76 -17.06 11.77 2.04
C ILE A 76 -18.38 11.48 1.33
N LEU A 77 -18.33 10.63 0.32
CA LEU A 77 -19.51 10.05 -0.32
C LEU A 77 -19.56 8.56 0.03
N TYR A 78 -20.70 8.11 0.55
CA TYR A 78 -20.94 6.69 0.84
C TYR A 78 -21.94 6.17 -0.18
N LEU A 79 -21.56 5.11 -0.89
CA LEU A 79 -22.34 4.53 -1.99
C LEU A 79 -22.73 3.09 -1.64
N ASP A 80 -23.95 2.70 -1.99
CA ASP A 80 -24.46 1.33 -1.83
C ASP A 80 -25.21 0.89 -3.10
N LEU A 81 -25.12 -0.39 -3.43
CA LEU A 81 -25.84 -0.96 -4.58
C LEU A 81 -27.24 -1.43 -4.16
N ASP A 82 -28.25 -0.68 -4.58
CA ASP A 82 -29.64 -1.00 -4.29
C ASP A 82 -30.03 -2.41 -4.73
N LYS A 83 -30.64 -3.16 -3.80
CA LYS A 83 -31.17 -4.52 -4.05
C LYS A 83 -30.12 -5.51 -4.57
N PHE A 84 -28.82 -5.29 -4.31
CA PHE A 84 -27.74 -6.17 -4.78
C PHE A 84 -27.93 -7.64 -4.38
N LYS A 85 -28.48 -7.92 -3.19
CA LYS A 85 -28.84 -9.28 -2.79
C LYS A 85 -29.80 -9.98 -3.76
N LYS A 86 -30.80 -9.27 -4.29
CA LYS A 86 -31.75 -9.85 -5.27
C LYS A 86 -31.06 -10.22 -6.59
N VAL A 87 -29.99 -9.50 -6.95
CA VAL A 87 -29.17 -9.81 -8.12
C VAL A 87 -28.41 -11.11 -7.85
N ASN A 88 -27.73 -11.23 -6.70
CA ASN A 88 -27.05 -12.45 -6.30
C ASN A 88 -28.00 -13.66 -6.25
N ASP A 89 -29.18 -13.49 -5.66
CA ASP A 89 -30.17 -14.55 -5.53
C ASP A 89 -30.71 -15.01 -6.90
N LYS A 90 -30.78 -14.11 -7.89
CA LYS A 90 -31.32 -14.40 -9.23
C LYS A 90 -30.28 -14.89 -10.23
N PHE A 91 -29.05 -14.38 -10.16
CA PHE A 91 -28.02 -14.58 -11.17
C PHE A 91 -26.75 -15.26 -10.63
N GLY A 92 -26.69 -15.54 -9.33
CA GLY A 92 -25.55 -16.14 -8.64
C GLY A 92 -24.49 -15.12 -8.22
N HIS A 93 -23.62 -15.53 -7.30
CA HIS A 93 -22.57 -14.68 -6.74
C HIS A 93 -21.55 -14.20 -7.77
N GLN A 94 -21.22 -15.02 -8.78
CA GLN A 94 -20.28 -14.63 -9.82
C GLN A 94 -20.74 -13.37 -10.58
N MET A 95 -22.04 -13.27 -10.89
CA MET A 95 -22.60 -12.08 -11.52
C MET A 95 -22.54 -10.87 -10.58
N GLY A 96 -22.77 -11.08 -9.28
CA GLY A 96 -22.59 -10.04 -8.27
C GLY A 96 -21.17 -9.51 -8.23
N ASP A 97 -20.20 -10.40 -8.23
CA ASP A 97 -18.77 -10.07 -8.24
C ASP A 97 -18.40 -9.25 -9.48
N ASP A 98 -18.91 -9.63 -10.66
CA ASP A 98 -18.68 -8.90 -11.91
C ASP A 98 -19.29 -7.49 -11.85
N ILE A 99 -20.49 -7.35 -11.27
CA ILE A 99 -21.13 -6.04 -11.05
C ILE A 99 -20.34 -5.18 -10.07
N LEU A 100 -19.79 -5.75 -8.99
CA LEU A 100 -18.96 -5.01 -8.04
C LEU A 100 -17.68 -4.47 -8.70
N ARG A 101 -17.03 -5.28 -9.54
CA ARG A 101 -15.86 -4.83 -10.32
C ARG A 101 -16.23 -3.69 -11.26
N GLU A 102 -17.31 -3.83 -12.01
CA GLU A 102 -17.78 -2.79 -12.93
C GLU A 102 -18.15 -1.50 -12.20
N PHE A 103 -18.86 -1.61 -11.08
CA PHE A 103 -19.24 -0.47 -10.26
C PHE A 103 -18.02 0.33 -9.80
N VAL A 104 -17.01 -0.34 -9.28
CA VAL A 104 -15.75 0.29 -8.85
C VAL A 104 -15.02 0.96 -10.03
N MET A 105 -14.98 0.32 -11.21
CA MET A 105 -14.38 0.92 -12.40
C MET A 105 -15.12 2.19 -12.83
N VAL A 106 -16.45 2.14 -12.91
CA VAL A 106 -17.28 3.30 -13.28
C VAL A 106 -17.05 4.46 -12.30
N VAL A 107 -17.08 4.19 -11.00
CA VAL A 107 -16.82 5.22 -9.97
C VAL A 107 -15.42 5.78 -10.11
N ALA A 108 -14.40 4.94 -10.27
CA ALA A 108 -13.00 5.39 -10.42
C ALA A 108 -12.80 6.30 -11.64
N THR A 109 -13.53 6.07 -12.74
CA THR A 109 -13.50 6.96 -13.92
C THR A 109 -14.32 8.23 -13.77
N SER A 110 -15.15 8.32 -12.72
CA SER A 110 -16.07 9.43 -12.48
C SER A 110 -15.57 10.42 -11.42
N ILE A 111 -14.42 10.15 -10.80
CA ILE A 111 -13.80 10.97 -9.75
C ILE A 111 -12.49 11.61 -10.22
N TYR A 112 -12.03 12.67 -9.56
CA TYR A 112 -10.76 13.32 -9.89
C TYR A 112 -9.56 12.49 -9.40
N SER A 113 -8.36 12.78 -9.93
CA SER A 113 -7.12 12.07 -9.56
C SER A 113 -6.75 12.19 -8.07
N ASP A 114 -7.19 13.27 -7.44
CA ASP A 114 -6.91 13.56 -6.03
C ASP A 114 -7.95 12.93 -5.09
N ASP A 115 -9.07 12.45 -5.64
CA ASP A 115 -10.05 11.69 -4.89
C ASP A 115 -9.50 10.29 -4.57
N ARG A 116 -10.04 9.68 -3.53
CA ARG A 116 -9.69 8.32 -3.12
C ARG A 116 -10.95 7.48 -3.10
N LEU A 117 -10.99 6.47 -3.97
CA LEU A 117 -11.98 5.42 -3.89
C LEU A 117 -11.60 4.48 -2.76
N VAL A 118 -12.22 4.74 -1.63
CA VAL A 118 -12.05 4.06 -0.35
C VAL A 118 -12.87 2.77 -0.30
#